data_AF-A0A098AU80-F1
#
_entry.id   AF-A0A098AU80-F1
#
_cell.length_a   1.000
_cell.length_b   1.000
_cell.length_c   1.000
_cell.angle_alpha   90.00
_cell.angle_beta   90.00
_cell.angle_gamma   90.00
#
_symmetry.space_group_name_H-M   'P 1'
#
loop_
_entity.id
_entity.type
_entity.pdbx_description
1 polymer ?
#
loop_
_entity_poly.entity_id
_entity_poly.type
_entity_poly.pdbx_seq_one_letter_code
_entity_poly.pdbx_strand_id
1 'polypeptide(L)'
;MTIATKEQERKILEKIRQMVADLGENSYLASAFDGAFELAEQNIEDDAAYSTQYYIDQYHSLSGENKELAKRNKELTTSLEAVQKAHEATSNSLNTTAALVGKHVNKIDELEAELHYEQSKVTELKAKLYDYMTAAS
;
A
#
# COMPACT_ATOMS: atom_id res chain seq x y z
N MET A 1 -24.75 -41.69 -31.85
CA MET A 1 -25.04 -40.52 -31.02
C MET A 1 -25.31 -39.37 -31.96
N THR A 2 -26.55 -38.89 -32.04
CA THR A 2 -26.92 -37.78 -32.95
C THR A 2 -26.54 -36.46 -32.29
N ILE A 3 -25.63 -35.72 -32.92
CA ILE A 3 -25.30 -34.35 -32.54
C ILE A 3 -26.40 -33.45 -33.09
N ALA A 4 -26.98 -32.59 -32.26
CA ALA A 4 -27.95 -31.59 -32.73
C ALA A 4 -27.23 -30.59 -33.64
N THR A 5 -27.86 -30.21 -34.74
CA THR A 5 -27.36 -29.12 -35.59
C THR A 5 -27.66 -27.77 -34.95
N LYS A 6 -26.84 -26.74 -35.21
CA LYS A 6 -27.08 -25.36 -34.74
C LYS A 6 -28.50 -24.88 -35.06
N GLU A 7 -29.01 -25.22 -36.23
CA GLU A 7 -30.38 -24.90 -36.65
C GLU A 7 -31.46 -25.60 -35.81
N GLN A 8 -31.23 -26.85 -35.41
CA GLN A 8 -32.12 -27.54 -34.48
C GLN A 8 -32.08 -26.89 -33.09
N GLU A 9 -30.90 -26.49 -32.62
CA GLU A 9 -30.78 -25.81 -31.33
C GLU A 9 -31.48 -24.45 -31.32
N ARG A 10 -31.24 -23.59 -32.32
CA ARG A 10 -31.93 -22.28 -32.44
C ARG A 10 -33.45 -22.42 -32.46
N LYS A 11 -33.97 -23.42 -33.18
CA LYS A 11 -35.42 -23.70 -33.23
C LYS A 11 -35.99 -24.13 -31.88
N ILE A 12 -35.23 -24.84 -31.06
CA ILE A 12 -35.66 -25.22 -29.71
C ILE A 12 -35.54 -24.00 -28.78
N LEU A 13 -34.46 -23.23 -28.88
CA LEU A 13 -34.23 -22.03 -28.09
C LEU A 13 -35.35 -21.00 -28.26
N GLU A 14 -35.78 -20.73 -29.50
CA GLU A 14 -36.86 -19.79 -29.78
C GLU A 14 -38.21 -20.23 -29.16
N LYS A 15 -38.48 -21.54 -29.13
CA LYS A 15 -39.68 -22.07 -28.47
C LYS A 15 -39.63 -21.87 -26.95
N ILE A 16 -38.47 -22.09 -26.34
CA ILE A 16 -38.26 -21.85 -24.91
C ILE A 16 -38.42 -20.36 -24.60
N ARG A 17 -37.86 -19.49 -25.44
CA ARG A 17 -38.01 -18.04 -25.32
C ARG A 17 -39.47 -17.61 -25.34
N GLN A 18 -40.26 -18.09 -26.30
CA GLN A 18 -41.69 -17.79 -26.35
C GLN A 18 -42.43 -18.30 -25.11
N MET A 19 -42.15 -19.54 -24.66
CA MET A 19 -42.78 -20.10 -23.45
C MET A 19 -42.50 -19.27 -22.19
N VAL A 20 -41.30 -18.69 -22.08
CA VAL A 20 -40.94 -17.79 -20.96
C VAL A 20 -41.61 -16.42 -21.13
N ALA A 21 -41.63 -15.87 -22.34
CA ALA A 21 -42.27 -14.59 -22.64
C ALA A 21 -43.78 -14.60 -22.36
N ASP A 22 -44.47 -15.71 -22.67
CA ASP A 22 -45.92 -15.88 -22.43
C ASP A 22 -46.30 -15.82 -20.94
N LEU A 23 -45.35 -16.06 -20.03
CA LEU A 23 -45.57 -15.94 -18.58
C LEU A 23 -45.55 -14.48 -18.09
N GLY A 24 -45.10 -13.55 -18.93
CA GLY A 24 -44.94 -12.14 -18.61
C GLY A 24 -43.62 -11.79 -17.92
N GLU A 25 -43.23 -10.51 -18.02
CA GLU A 25 -41.97 -9.95 -17.53
C GLU A 25 -41.76 -10.08 -16.01
N ASN A 26 -42.85 -10.11 -15.24
CA ASN A 26 -42.82 -10.23 -13.78
C ASN A 26 -42.77 -11.69 -13.29
N SER A 27 -42.67 -12.66 -14.20
CA SER A 27 -42.55 -14.06 -13.82
C SER A 27 -41.14 -14.37 -13.31
N TYR A 28 -41.03 -15.26 -12.32
CA TYR A 28 -39.73 -15.72 -11.82
C TYR A 28 -38.87 -16.36 -12.93
N LEU A 29 -39.50 -16.97 -13.94
CA LEU A 29 -38.78 -17.55 -15.07
C LEU A 29 -38.25 -16.47 -16.02
N ALA A 30 -38.99 -15.39 -16.27
CA ALA A 30 -38.46 -14.25 -17.02
C ALA A 30 -37.20 -13.69 -16.34
N SER A 31 -37.21 -13.53 -15.01
CA SER A 31 -36.02 -13.06 -14.27
C SER A 31 -34.88 -14.08 -14.28
N ALA A 32 -35.17 -15.38 -14.16
CA ALA A 32 -34.13 -16.42 -14.13
C ALA A 32 -33.45 -16.63 -15.49
N PHE A 33 -34.14 -16.33 -16.58
CA PHE A 33 -33.62 -16.44 -17.95
C PHE A 33 -32.99 -15.15 -18.48
N ASP A 34 -32.98 -14.06 -17.71
CA ASP A 34 -32.27 -12.83 -18.07
C ASP A 34 -30.78 -13.12 -18.31
N GLY A 35 -30.31 -12.87 -19.54
CA GLY A 35 -28.97 -13.23 -20.02
C GLY A 35 -28.74 -14.71 -20.37
N ALA A 36 -29.66 -15.61 -20.01
CA ALA A 36 -29.52 -17.05 -20.29
C ALA A 36 -29.77 -17.39 -21.77
N PHE A 37 -30.66 -16.65 -22.44
CA PHE A 37 -30.92 -16.86 -23.85
C PHE A 37 -29.74 -16.43 -24.71
N GLU A 38 -29.14 -15.28 -24.42
CA GLU A 38 -27.94 -14.76 -25.08
C GLU A 38 -26.76 -15.71 -24.88
N LEU A 39 -26.62 -16.27 -23.68
CA LEU A 39 -25.60 -17.28 -23.40
C LEU A 39 -25.81 -18.56 -24.23
N ALA A 40 -27.06 -19.00 -24.37
CA ALA A 40 -27.40 -20.16 -25.20
C ALA A 40 -27.15 -19.89 -26.69
N GLU A 41 -27.48 -18.70 -27.20
CA GLU A 41 -27.15 -18.27 -28.56
C GLU A 41 -25.63 -18.29 -28.78
N GLN A 42 -24.85 -17.74 -27.84
CA GLN A 42 -23.39 -17.76 -27.91
C GLN A 42 -22.83 -19.19 -27.94
N ASN A 43 -23.32 -20.09 -27.08
CA ASN A 43 -22.88 -21.48 -27.08
C ASN A 43 -23.11 -22.15 -28.44
N ILE A 44 -24.26 -21.87 -29.08
CA ILE A 44 -24.57 -22.40 -30.42
C ILE A 44 -23.59 -21.84 -31.45
N GLU A 45 -23.31 -20.53 -31.44
CA GLU A 45 -22.41 -19.92 -32.42
C GLU A 45 -20.95 -20.36 -32.23
N ASP A 46 -20.47 -20.38 -30.98
CA ASP A 46 -19.07 -20.64 -30.63
C ASP A 46 -18.74 -22.14 -30.51
N ASP A 47 -19.73 -23.03 -30.68
CA ASP A 47 -19.60 -24.47 -30.39
C ASP A 47 -19.06 -24.71 -28.97
N ALA A 48 -19.56 -23.92 -28.02
CA ALA A 48 -19.10 -23.86 -26.63
C ALA A 48 -20.11 -24.50 -25.65
N ALA A 49 -19.68 -24.68 -24.41
CA ALA A 49 -20.47 -25.28 -23.34
C ALA A 49 -20.45 -24.42 -22.06
N TYR A 50 -20.57 -23.09 -22.23
CA TYR A 50 -20.69 -22.18 -21.10
C TYR A 50 -22.01 -22.42 -20.36
N SER A 51 -22.00 -22.30 -19.03
CA SER A 51 -23.21 -22.48 -18.22
C SER A 51 -23.39 -21.33 -17.26
N THR A 52 -24.62 -21.04 -16.88
CA THR A 52 -24.92 -20.05 -15.84
C THR A 52 -24.22 -20.41 -14.52
N GLN A 53 -24.12 -21.71 -14.20
CA GLN A 53 -23.40 -22.18 -13.01
C GLN A 53 -21.92 -21.79 -13.04
N TYR A 54 -21.26 -21.91 -14.19
CA TYR A 54 -19.87 -21.48 -14.35
C TYR A 54 -19.70 -19.99 -13.99
N TYR A 55 -20.59 -19.12 -14.47
CA TYR A 55 -20.51 -17.69 -14.14
C TYR A 55 -20.86 -17.37 -12.69
N ILE A 56 -21.81 -18.10 -12.09
CA ILE A 56 -22.15 -17.98 -10.67
C ILE A 56 -20.94 -18.34 -9.80
N ASP A 57 -20.27 -19.46 -10.09
CA ASP A 57 -19.09 -19.91 -9.36
C ASP A 57 -17.95 -18.89 -9.48
N GLN A 58 -17.71 -18.38 -10.70
CA GLN A 58 -16.72 -17.33 -10.95
C GLN A 58 -17.06 -16.05 -10.21
N TYR A 59 -18.32 -15.62 -10.20
CA TYR A 59 -18.77 -14.45 -9.45
C TYR A 59 -18.52 -14.62 -7.94
N HIS A 60 -18.86 -15.78 -7.37
CA HIS A 60 -18.62 -16.05 -5.96
C HIS A 60 -17.13 -16.06 -5.60
N SER A 61 -16.28 -16.66 -6.45
CA SER A 61 -14.82 -16.62 -6.27
C SER A 61 -14.30 -15.18 -6.29
N LEU A 62 -14.61 -14.43 -7.35
CA LEU A 62 -14.18 -13.05 -7.52
C LEU A 62 -14.71 -12.12 -6.43
N SER A 63 -15.94 -12.32 -5.99
CA SER A 63 -16.54 -11.56 -4.88
C SER A 63 -15.82 -11.83 -3.56
N GLY A 64 -15.46 -13.10 -3.30
CA GLY A 64 -14.65 -13.49 -2.15
C GLY A 64 -13.26 -12.86 -2.18
N GLU A 65 -12.57 -12.98 -3.31
CA GLU A 65 -11.24 -12.37 -3.52
C GLU A 65 -11.26 -10.85 -3.35
N ASN A 66 -12.27 -10.17 -3.93
CA ASN A 66 -12.43 -8.72 -3.78
C ASN A 66 -12.64 -8.30 -2.32
N LYS A 67 -13.38 -9.08 -1.54
CA LYS A 67 -13.60 -8.81 -0.11
C LYS A 67 -12.30 -8.93 0.68
N GLU A 68 -11.49 -9.96 0.40
CA GLU A 68 -10.19 -10.14 1.05
C GLU A 68 -9.18 -9.07 0.61
N LEU A 69 -9.16 -8.69 -0.66
CA LEU A 69 -8.36 -7.57 -1.16
C LEU A 69 -8.74 -6.25 -0.50
N ALA A 70 -10.04 -5.97 -0.33
CA ALA A 70 -10.50 -4.77 0.36
C ALA A 70 -10.04 -4.73 1.82
N LYS A 71 -10.11 -5.87 2.51
CA LYS A 71 -9.58 -6.01 3.88
C LYS A 71 -8.08 -5.77 3.92
N ARG A 72 -7.33 -6.37 3.00
CA ARG A 72 -5.87 -6.22 2.93
C ARG A 72 -5.44 -4.80 2.63
N ASN A 73 -6.15 -4.11 1.73
CA ASN A 73 -5.90 -2.70 1.44
C ASN A 73 -6.13 -1.82 2.67
N LYS A 74 -7.19 -2.06 3.44
CA LYS A 74 -7.44 -1.33 4.69
C LYS A 74 -6.31 -1.52 5.71
N GLU A 75 -5.83 -2.75 5.88
CA GLU A 75 -4.69 -3.08 6.74
C GLU A 75 -3.40 -2.37 6.26
N LEU A 76 -3.12 -2.42 4.96
CA LEU A 76 -1.96 -1.76 4.37
C LEU A 76 -2.00 -0.24 4.56
N THR A 77 -3.14 0.40 4.33
CA THR A 77 -3.30 1.84 4.57
C THR A 77 -3.03 2.19 6.03
N THR A 78 -3.59 1.42 6.97
CA THR A 78 -3.35 1.64 8.41
C THR A 78 -1.87 1.50 8.76
N SER A 79 -1.19 0.49 8.21
CA SER A 79 0.24 0.28 8.42
C SER A 79 1.10 1.40 7.80
N LEU A 80 0.73 1.91 6.63
CA LEU A 80 1.43 3.01 5.97
C LEU A 80 1.34 4.30 6.80
N GLU A 81 0.16 4.63 7.31
CA GLU A 81 -0.03 5.78 8.20
C GLU A 81 0.82 5.66 9.48
N ALA A 82 0.91 4.48 10.06
CA ALA A 82 1.75 4.24 11.24
C ALA A 82 3.24 4.43 10.95
N VAL A 83 3.72 3.91 9.81
CA VAL A 83 5.11 4.07 9.37
C VAL A 83 5.43 5.54 9.08
N GLN A 84 4.53 6.28 8.43
CA GLN A 84 4.70 7.70 8.17
C GLN A 84 4.84 8.51 9.46
N LYS A 85 3.96 8.28 10.44
CA LYS A 85 4.04 8.94 11.76
C LYS A 85 5.36 8.62 12.47
N ALA A 86 5.80 7.37 12.43
CA ALA A 86 7.08 6.96 13.02
C ALA A 86 8.28 7.63 12.33
N HIS A 87 8.23 7.73 10.99
CA HIS A 87 9.24 8.41 10.20
C HIS A 87 9.32 9.91 10.54
N GLU A 88 8.18 10.60 10.60
CA GLU A 88 8.12 12.02 11.01
C GLU A 88 8.71 12.24 12.40
N ALA A 89 8.33 11.41 13.39
CA ALA A 89 8.87 11.49 14.74
C ALA A 89 10.39 11.28 14.77
N THR A 90 10.90 10.32 14.00
CA THR A 90 12.33 10.04 13.88
C THR A 90 13.06 11.21 13.22
N SER A 91 12.52 11.75 12.13
CA SER A 91 13.09 12.89 11.42
C SER A 91 13.19 14.14 12.31
N ASN A 92 12.14 14.42 13.10
CA ASN A 92 12.13 15.54 14.04
C ASN A 92 13.18 15.37 15.15
N SER A 93 13.32 14.15 15.68
CA SER A 93 14.32 13.83 16.69
C SER A 93 15.75 13.97 16.14
N LEU A 94 15.97 13.54 14.89
CA LEU A 94 17.26 13.66 14.21
C LEU A 94 17.64 15.14 14.00
N ASN A 95 16.70 15.96 13.53
CA ASN A 95 16.92 17.40 13.34
C ASN A 95 17.27 18.11 14.65
N THR A 96 16.56 17.76 15.73
CA THR A 96 16.85 18.30 17.07
C THR A 96 18.24 17.89 17.54
N THR A 97 18.60 16.61 17.34
CA THR A 97 19.92 16.09 17.69
C THR A 97 21.02 16.79 16.90
N ALA A 98 20.85 16.98 15.60
CA ALA A 98 21.80 17.68 14.74
C ALA A 98 22.02 19.14 15.21
N ALA A 99 20.95 19.83 15.60
CA ALA A 99 21.04 21.19 16.15
C ALA A 99 21.81 21.23 17.48
N LEU A 100 21.60 20.25 18.36
CA LEU A 100 22.34 20.15 19.63
C LEU A 100 23.82 19.84 19.39
N VAL A 101 24.13 18.92 18.47
CA VAL A 101 25.51 18.61 18.08
C VAL A 101 26.21 19.87 17.57
N GLY A 102 25.56 20.67 16.71
CA GLY A 102 26.12 21.94 16.25
C GLY A 102 26.44 22.91 17.39
N LYS A 103 25.55 23.03 18.39
CA LYS A 103 25.82 23.84 19.60
C LYS A 103 27.01 23.32 20.40
N HIS A 104 27.12 22.00 20.55
CA HIS A 104 28.23 21.40 21.28
C HIS A 104 29.56 21.56 20.59
N VAL A 105 29.61 21.45 19.25
CA VAL A 105 30.83 21.73 18.47
C VAL A 105 31.30 23.16 18.70
N ASN A 106 30.41 24.15 18.56
CA ASN A 106 30.77 25.55 18.83
C ASN A 106 31.28 25.74 20.27
N LYS A 107 30.67 25.06 21.24
CA LYS A 107 31.10 25.18 22.63
C LYS A 107 32.48 24.53 22.88
N ILE A 108 32.79 23.45 22.19
CA ILE A 108 34.11 22.83 22.23
C ILE A 108 35.15 23.83 21.71
N ASP A 109 34.90 24.45 20.55
CA ASP A 109 35.82 25.45 19.96
C ASP A 109 36.09 26.62 20.92
N GLU A 110 35.05 27.14 21.59
CA GLU A 110 35.18 28.19 22.61
C GLU A 110 36.07 27.75 23.78
N LEU A 111 35.82 26.55 24.32
CA LEU A 111 36.55 26.01 25.47
C LEU A 111 38.02 25.71 25.11
N GLU A 112 38.29 25.25 23.88
CA GLU A 112 39.63 25.04 23.38
C GLU A 112 40.41 26.36 23.29
N ALA A 113 39.77 27.44 22.82
CA ALA A 113 40.38 28.78 22.78
C ALA A 113 40.67 29.33 24.18
N GLU A 114 39.73 29.22 25.11
CA GLU A 114 39.90 29.61 26.52
C GLU A 114 41.05 28.82 27.19
N LEU A 115 41.09 27.50 26.97
CA LEU A 115 42.15 26.64 27.50
C LEU A 115 43.53 27.06 26.99
N HIS A 116 43.65 27.31 25.68
CA HIS A 116 44.90 27.76 25.08
C HIS A 116 45.38 29.11 25.65
N TYR A 117 44.45 30.03 25.88
CA TYR A 117 44.75 31.32 26.49
C TYR A 117 45.24 31.18 27.94
N GLU A 118 44.56 30.38 28.76
CA GLU A 118 44.98 30.14 30.15
C GLU A 118 46.31 29.37 30.23
N GLN A 119 46.56 28.40 29.34
CA GLN A 119 47.85 27.73 29.22
C GLN A 119 48.99 28.71 28.90
N SER A 120 48.73 29.70 28.04
CA SER A 120 49.70 30.75 27.69
C SER A 120 50.04 31.61 28.90
N LYS A 121 49.04 32.04 29.69
CA LYS A 121 49.27 32.78 30.94
C LYS A 121 50.08 31.99 31.96
N VAL A 122 49.76 30.71 32.15
CA VAL A 122 50.51 29.84 33.06
C VAL A 122 51.97 29.76 32.64
N THR A 123 52.24 29.67 31.34
CA THR A 123 53.60 29.65 30.79
C THR A 123 54.33 30.97 31.07
N GLU A 124 53.69 32.12 30.84
CA GLU A 124 54.26 33.43 31.11
C GLU A 124 54.58 33.63 32.61
N LEU A 125 53.66 33.25 33.50
CA LEU A 125 53.85 33.34 34.94
C LEU A 125 54.99 32.44 35.43
N LYS A 126 55.13 31.23 34.86
CA LYS A 126 56.27 30.33 35.16
C LYS A 126 57.60 30.95 34.74
N ALA A 127 57.66 31.62 33.58
CA ALA A 127 58.87 32.30 33.11
C ALA A 127 59.25 33.47 34.04
N LYS A 128 58.30 34.34 34.39
CA LYS A 128 58.53 35.45 35.34
C LYS A 128 59.02 34.96 36.70
N LEU A 129 58.49 33.85 37.19
CA LEU A 129 58.92 33.26 38.45
C LEU A 129 60.36 32.75 38.37
N TYR A 130 60.74 32.11 37.26
CA TYR A 130 62.12 31.67 37.03
C TYR A 130 63.11 32.85 37.01
N ASP A 131 62.76 33.93 36.31
CA ASP A 131 63.58 35.15 36.26
C ASP A 131 63.74 35.76 37.66
N TYR A 132 62.67 35.83 38.44
CA TYR A 132 62.72 36.34 39.82
C TYR A 132 63.60 35.47 40.74
N MET A 133 63.47 34.14 40.65
CA MET A 133 64.27 33.21 41.46
C MET A 133 65.76 33.24 41.11
N THR A 134 66.09 33.45 39.84
CA THR A 134 67.48 33.54 39.37
C THR A 134 68.11 34.90 39.65
N ALA A 135 67.34 35.99 39.63
CA ALA A 135 67.83 37.33 40.00
C ALA A 135 68.05 37.52 41.52
N ALA A 136 67.44 36.68 42.35
CA ALA A 136 67.57 36.71 43.81
C ALA A 136 68.66 35.76 44.37
N SER A 137 69.40 35.05 43.50
CA SER A 137 70.50 34.13 43.83
C SER A 137 71.85 34.75 43.52
#